data_AF-A0A7V7ZAH3-F1
#
_entry.id   AF-A0A7V7ZAH3-F1
#
_cell.length_a   1.000
_cell.length_b   1.000
_cell.length_c   1.000
_cell.angle_alpha   90.00
_cell.angle_beta   90.00
_cell.angle_gamma   90.00
#
_symmetry.space_group_name_H-M   'P 1'
#
loop_
_entity.id
_entity.type
_entity.pdbx_description
1 polymer ?
#
loop_
_entity_poly.entity_id
_entity_poly.type
_entity_poly.pdbx_seq_one_letter_code
_entity_poly.pdbx_strand_id
1 'polypeptide(L)'
;MDQHTLLKEDMNQQANVNTEISDAQANHASFTLLRINEIEQLSNDIAAQAVDAKILLDQACIQLDDLDDSTPDVRKVASIINCFLTCAMRNVALIAEENEAVLRLTLKDGAV
;
A
#
# COMPACT_ATOMS: atom_id res chain seq x y z
N MET A 1 49.94 17.63 -29.18
CA MET A 1 48.62 17.01 -29.40
C MET A 1 47.93 17.83 -30.47
N ASP A 2 47.44 17.19 -31.54
CA ASP A 2 46.72 17.91 -32.59
C ASP A 2 45.23 18.08 -32.23
N GLN A 3 44.57 19.02 -32.89
CA GLN A 3 43.17 19.38 -32.66
C GLN A 3 42.19 18.22 -32.98
N HIS A 4 42.62 17.29 -33.83
CA HIS A 4 41.87 16.11 -34.24
C HIS A 4 41.86 15.01 -33.17
N THR A 5 42.93 14.90 -32.38
CA THR A 5 43.01 13.99 -31.22
C THR A 5 42.16 14.48 -30.06
N LEU A 6 42.17 15.78 -29.77
CA LEU A 6 41.33 16.40 -28.73
C LEU A 6 39.83 16.20 -29.00
N LEU A 7 39.39 16.41 -30.24
CA LEU A 7 37.99 16.18 -30.64
C LEU A 7 37.53 14.73 -30.46
N LYS A 8 38.42 13.75 -30.70
CA LYS A 8 38.09 12.32 -30.50
C LYS A 8 37.99 11.96 -29.02
N GLU A 9 38.84 12.53 -28.18
CA GLU A 9 38.80 12.34 -26.73
C GLU A 9 37.52 12.95 -26.14
N ASP A 10 37.15 14.18 -26.53
CA ASP A 10 35.89 14.81 -26.10
C ASP A 10 34.66 14.01 -26.53
N MET A 11 34.63 13.52 -27.78
CA MET A 11 33.53 12.67 -28.27
C MET A 11 33.44 11.34 -27.51
N ASN A 12 34.57 10.70 -27.21
CA ASN A 12 34.59 9.46 -26.42
C ASN A 12 34.16 9.70 -24.97
N GLN A 13 34.58 10.81 -24.37
CA GLN A 13 34.17 11.21 -23.02
C GLN A 13 32.65 11.45 -22.96
N GLN A 14 32.10 12.18 -23.94
CA GLN A 14 30.66 12.43 -24.06
C GLN A 14 29.86 11.13 -24.25
N ALA A 15 30.36 10.21 -25.09
CA ALA A 15 29.73 8.91 -25.30
C ALA A 15 29.71 8.06 -24.01
N ASN A 16 30.80 8.08 -23.24
CA ASN A 16 30.87 7.38 -21.96
C ASN A 16 29.87 7.95 -20.93
N VAL A 17 29.80 9.28 -20.80
CA VAL A 17 28.83 9.94 -19.91
C VAL A 17 27.39 9.64 -20.29
N ASN A 18 27.06 9.67 -21.59
CA ASN A 18 25.72 9.34 -22.06
C ASN A 18 25.32 7.89 -21.76
N THR A 19 26.29 6.97 -21.80
CA THR A 19 26.07 5.55 -21.50
C THR A 19 25.82 5.36 -20.00
N GLU A 20 26.65 5.97 -19.14
CA GLU A 20 26.47 5.93 -17.68
C GLU A 20 25.13 6.52 -17.23
N ILE A 21 24.68 7.62 -17.84
CA ILE A 21 23.36 8.22 -17.57
C ILE A 21 22.24 7.25 -17.99
N SER A 22 22.34 6.64 -19.16
CA SER A 22 21.36 5.67 -19.65
C SER A 22 21.26 4.45 -18.73
N ASP A 23 22.40 3.92 -18.29
CA ASP A 23 22.45 2.76 -17.38
C ASP A 23 21.89 3.11 -16.00
N ALA A 24 22.20 4.31 -15.48
CA ALA A 24 21.63 4.78 -14.22
C ALA A 24 20.11 4.96 -14.31
N GLN A 25 19.59 5.49 -15.43
CA GLN A 25 18.15 5.62 -15.68
C GLN A 25 17.45 4.26 -15.80
N ALA A 26 18.06 3.30 -16.51
CA ALA A 26 17.52 1.94 -16.65
C ALA A 26 17.48 1.21 -15.30
N ASN A 27 18.53 1.36 -14.49
CA ASN A 27 18.58 0.79 -13.14
C ASN A 27 17.56 1.45 -12.19
N HIS A 28 17.39 2.77 -12.28
CA HIS A 28 16.38 3.50 -11.52
C HIS A 28 14.96 3.04 -11.89
N ALA A 29 14.63 2.98 -13.18
CA ALA A 29 13.33 2.49 -13.65
C ALA A 29 13.04 1.05 -13.20
N SER A 30 14.05 0.18 -13.26
CA SER A 30 13.92 -1.21 -12.79
C SER A 30 13.64 -1.29 -11.29
N PHE A 31 14.32 -0.47 -10.48
CA PHE A 31 14.09 -0.39 -9.03
C PHE A 31 12.72 0.20 -8.68
N THR A 32 12.28 1.23 -9.40
CA THR A 32 10.95 1.83 -9.26
C THR A 32 9.86 0.81 -9.55
N LEU A 33 10.00 0.03 -10.63
CA LEU A 33 9.03 -1.01 -10.99
C LEU A 33 8.92 -2.12 -9.93
N LEU A 34 10.07 -2.57 -9.41
CA LEU A 34 10.10 -3.53 -8.30
C LEU A 34 9.34 -3.01 -7.07
N ARG A 35 9.56 -1.74 -6.70
CA ARG A 35 8.84 -1.11 -5.58
C ARG A 35 7.36 -0.96 -5.82
N ILE A 36 6.93 -0.63 -7.04
CA ILE A 36 5.51 -0.55 -7.39
C ILE A 36 4.85 -1.92 -7.21
N ASN A 37 5.46 -2.99 -7.71
CA ASN A 37 4.94 -4.35 -7.55
C ASN A 37 4.82 -4.75 -6.06
N GLU A 38 5.81 -4.40 -5.23
CA GLU A 38 5.74 -4.63 -3.77
C GLU A 38 4.57 -3.87 -3.13
N ILE A 39 4.34 -2.60 -3.53
CA ILE A 39 3.25 -1.79 -3.01
C ILE A 39 1.89 -2.34 -3.45
N GLU A 40 1.75 -2.78 -4.70
CA GLU A 40 0.54 -3.46 -5.19
C GLU A 40 0.24 -4.71 -4.35
N GLN A 41 1.25 -5.55 -4.11
CA GLN A 41 1.08 -6.76 -3.32
C GLN A 41 0.64 -6.44 -1.87
N LEU A 42 1.35 -5.53 -1.20
CA LEU A 42 1.02 -5.13 0.18
C LEU A 42 -0.39 -4.51 0.26
N SER A 43 -0.77 -3.74 -0.76
CA SER A 43 -2.10 -3.15 -0.81
C SER A 43 -3.19 -4.20 -0.98
N ASN A 44 -2.96 -5.23 -1.80
CA ASN A 44 -3.86 -6.37 -1.94
C ASN A 44 -3.98 -7.17 -0.62
N ASP A 45 -2.86 -7.37 0.08
CA ASP A 45 -2.84 -8.04 1.38
C ASP A 45 -3.65 -7.27 2.42
N ILE A 46 -3.52 -5.93 2.48
CA ILE A 46 -4.33 -5.07 3.35
C ILE A 46 -5.82 -5.18 3.01
N ALA A 47 -6.17 -5.20 1.73
CA ALA A 47 -7.56 -5.33 1.30
C ALA A 47 -8.16 -6.69 1.73
N ALA A 48 -7.41 -7.78 1.59
CA ALA A 48 -7.83 -9.10 2.06
C ALA A 48 -8.01 -9.12 3.59
N GLN A 49 -7.04 -8.59 4.34
CA GLN A 49 -7.12 -8.51 5.81
C GLN A 49 -8.29 -7.65 6.28
N ALA A 50 -8.65 -6.60 5.56
CA ALA A 50 -9.82 -5.79 5.88
C ALA A 50 -11.14 -6.57 5.72
N VAL A 51 -11.23 -7.43 4.69
CA VAL A 51 -12.38 -8.33 4.50
C VAL A 51 -12.46 -9.34 5.65
N ASP A 52 -11.34 -9.98 5.99
CA ASP A 52 -11.29 -10.98 7.07
C ASP A 52 -11.65 -10.35 8.42
N ALA A 53 -11.10 -9.18 8.72
CA ALA A 53 -11.41 -8.44 9.94
C ALA A 53 -12.90 -8.08 10.00
N LYS A 54 -13.51 -7.65 8.89
CA LYS A 54 -14.94 -7.36 8.82
C LYS A 54 -15.78 -8.60 9.15
N ILE A 55 -15.44 -9.77 8.59
CA ILE A 55 -16.15 -11.03 8.86
C ILE A 55 -16.07 -11.40 10.34
N LEU A 56 -14.88 -11.34 10.93
CA LEU A 56 -14.68 -11.69 12.35
C LEU A 56 -15.42 -10.73 13.29
N LEU A 57 -15.42 -9.43 12.98
CA LEU A 57 -16.13 -8.43 13.77
C LEU A 57 -17.65 -8.60 13.66
N ASP A 58 -18.17 -8.89 12.47
CA ASP A 58 -19.60 -9.16 12.25
C ASP A 58 -20.05 -10.40 13.02
N GLN A 59 -19.25 -11.48 12.99
CA GLN A 59 -19.50 -12.68 13.79
C GLN A 59 -19.48 -12.41 15.30
N ALA A 60 -18.59 -11.53 15.76
CA ALA A 60 -18.55 -11.13 17.17
C ALA A 60 -19.80 -10.35 17.57
N CYS A 61 -20.32 -9.47 16.70
CA CYS A 61 -21.58 -8.77 16.93
C CYS A 61 -22.76 -9.75 17.04
N ILE A 62 -22.87 -10.72 16.13
CA ILE A 62 -23.93 -11.76 16.17
C ILE A 62 -23.92 -12.51 17.50
N GLN A 63 -22.74 -12.89 18.00
CA GLN A 63 -22.63 -13.58 19.29
C GLN A 63 -23.01 -12.70 20.50
N LEU A 64 -22.89 -11.37 20.38
CA LEU A 64 -23.35 -10.46 21.43
C LEU A 64 -24.86 -10.26 21.41
N ASP A 65 -25.48 -10.28 20.22
CA ASP A 65 -26.93 -10.18 20.08
C ASP A 65 -27.65 -11.38 20.75
N ASP A 66 -27.03 -12.57 20.74
CA ASP A 66 -27.52 -13.75 21.46
C ASP A 66 -27.58 -13.57 23.00
N LEU A 67 -26.98 -12.50 23.54
CA LEU A 67 -26.99 -12.19 24.97
C LEU A 67 -28.16 -11.30 25.41
N ASP A 68 -29.08 -10.94 24.51
CA ASP A 68 -30.20 -10.03 24.81
C ASP A 68 -31.10 -10.50 25.96
N ASP A 69 -31.29 -11.82 26.11
CA ASP A 69 -32.08 -12.42 27.19
C ASP A 69 -31.32 -12.57 28.53
N SER A 70 -30.08 -12.09 28.60
CA SER A 70 -29.23 -12.21 29.80
C SER A 70 -29.63 -11.26 30.95
N THR A 71 -28.90 -11.30 32.05
CA THR A 71 -29.09 -10.34 33.15
C THR A 71 -28.77 -8.90 32.70
N PRO A 72 -29.34 -7.85 33.36
CA PRO A 72 -29.06 -6.46 33.00
C PRO A 72 -27.58 -6.08 32.97
N ASP A 73 -26.78 -6.62 33.90
CA ASP A 73 -25.34 -6.36 33.96
C ASP A 73 -24.60 -6.95 32.75
N VAL A 74 -24.98 -8.15 32.31
CA VAL A 74 -24.42 -8.78 31.10
C VAL A 74 -24.76 -7.97 29.86
N ARG A 75 -26.03 -7.55 29.70
CA ARG A 75 -26.44 -6.68 28.58
C ARG A 75 -25.68 -5.36 28.55
N LYS A 76 -25.42 -4.75 29.71
CA LYS A 76 -24.66 -3.51 29.79
C LYS A 76 -23.23 -3.69 29.27
N VAL A 77 -22.57 -4.79 29.64
CA VAL A 77 -21.23 -5.12 29.14
C VAL A 77 -21.28 -5.44 27.64
N ALA A 78 -22.23 -6.25 27.19
CA ALA A 78 -22.41 -6.59 25.78
C ALA A 78 -22.62 -5.34 24.91
N SER A 79 -23.40 -4.37 25.37
CA SER A 79 -23.62 -3.09 24.68
C SER A 79 -22.33 -2.27 24.52
N ILE A 80 -21.46 -2.24 25.54
CA ILE A 80 -20.16 -1.56 25.45
C ILE A 80 -19.26 -2.25 24.42
N ILE A 81 -19.20 -3.58 24.43
CA ILE A 81 -18.41 -4.35 23.47
C ILE A 81 -18.96 -4.15 22.06
N ASN A 82 -20.27 -4.20 21.86
CA ASN A 82 -20.90 -4.00 20.56
C ASN A 82 -20.58 -2.61 19.97
N CYS A 83 -20.60 -1.56 20.81
CA CYS A 83 -20.16 -0.23 20.42
C CYS A 83 -18.69 -0.22 19.96
N PHE A 84 -17.80 -0.88 20.69
CA PHE A 84 -16.40 -1.02 20.30
C PHE A 84 -16.24 -1.75 18.96
N LEU A 85 -16.94 -2.88 18.77
CA LEU A 85 -16.89 -3.66 17.52
C LEU A 85 -17.40 -2.85 16.32
N THR A 86 -18.49 -2.10 16.50
CA THR A 86 -19.01 -1.20 15.47
C THR A 86 -17.98 -0.13 15.08
N CYS A 87 -17.30 0.48 16.06
CA CYS A 87 -16.22 1.42 15.79
C CYS A 87 -15.03 0.75 15.07
N ALA A 88 -14.67 -0.48 15.46
CA ALA A 88 -13.61 -1.24 14.81
C ALA A 88 -13.96 -1.55 13.34
N MET A 89 -15.19 -1.97 13.05
CA MET A 89 -15.67 -2.22 11.68
C MET A 89 -15.55 -0.96 10.81
N ARG A 90 -15.93 0.20 11.36
CA ARG A 90 -15.80 1.47 10.67
C ARG A 90 -14.35 1.81 10.36
N ASN A 91 -13.44 1.60 11.31
CA ASN A 91 -12.01 1.87 11.10
C ASN A 91 -11.40 0.93 10.06
N VAL A 92 -11.78 -0.35 10.06
CA VAL A 92 -11.34 -1.32 9.04
C VAL A 92 -11.79 -0.87 7.64
N ALA A 93 -13.03 -0.41 7.50
CA ALA A 93 -13.53 0.11 6.22
C ALA A 93 -12.74 1.35 5.75
N LEU A 94 -12.45 2.28 6.66
CA LEU A 94 -11.63 3.46 6.35
C LEU A 94 -10.20 3.10 5.94
N ILE A 95 -9.58 2.13 6.62
CA ILE A 95 -8.23 1.66 6.26
C ILE A 95 -8.24 1.07 4.84
N ALA A 96 -9.25 0.28 4.47
CA ALA A 96 -9.37 -0.27 3.13
C ALA A 96 -9.55 0.83 2.06
N GLU A 97 -10.39 1.83 2.32
CA GLU A 97 -10.62 2.97 1.43
C GLU A 97 -9.33 3.78 1.22
N GLU A 98 -8.63 4.12 2.29
CA GLU A 98 -7.38 4.89 2.22
C GLU A 98 -6.25 4.07 1.56
N ASN A 99 -6.19 2.76 1.80
CA ASN A 99 -5.26 1.87 1.12
C ASN A 99 -5.47 1.88 -0.41
N GLU A 100 -6.73 1.84 -0.87
CA GLU A 100 -7.03 1.95 -2.31
C GLU A 100 -6.62 3.32 -2.86
N ALA A 101 -6.86 4.40 -2.11
CA ALA A 101 -6.46 5.75 -2.50
C ALA A 101 -4.94 5.89 -2.65
N VAL A 102 -4.18 5.38 -1.68
CA VAL A 102 -2.70 5.38 -1.70
C VAL A 102 -2.17 4.55 -2.86
N LEU A 103 -2.73 3.36 -3.10
CA LEU A 103 -2.33 2.53 -4.24
C LEU A 103 -2.56 3.28 -5.55
N ARG A 104 -3.74 3.87 -5.72
CA ARG A 104 -4.08 4.63 -6.93
C ARG A 104 -3.13 5.81 -7.19
N LEU A 105 -2.73 6.53 -6.14
CA LEU A 105 -1.75 7.62 -6.25
C LEU A 105 -0.37 7.08 -6.63
N THR A 106 0.06 6.00 -5.97
CA THR A 106 1.34 5.34 -6.26
C THR A 106 1.44 4.87 -7.71
N LEU A 107 0.36 4.27 -8.25
CA LEU A 107 0.35 3.78 -9.63
C LEU A 107 0.25 4.90 -10.66
N LYS A 108 -0.45 6.00 -10.35
CA LYS A 108 -0.54 7.16 -11.24
C LYS A 108 0.76 7.95 -11.32
N ASP A 109 1.46 8.12 -10.20
CA ASP A 109 2.71 8.89 -10.14
C ASP A 109 3.96 8.02 -10.38
N GLY A 110 3.82 6.69 -10.30
CA GLY A 110 4.88 5.70 -10.55
C GLY A 110 4.96 5.19 -12.00
N ALA A 111 3.96 5.46 -12.83
CA ALA A 111 4.01 5.24 -14.28
C ALA A 111 4.83 6.36 -14.95
N VAL A 112 6.14 6.37 -14.69
CA VAL A 112 7.12 7.25 -15.36
C VAL A 112 7.71 6.52 -16.56
#